data_AF-A0A521GP99-F1
#
_entry.id   AF-A0A521GP99-F1
#
_cell.length_a   1.000
_cell.length_b   1.000
_cell.length_c   1.000
_cell.angle_alpha   90.00
_cell.angle_beta   90.00
_cell.angle_gamma   90.00
#
_symmetry.space_group_name_H-M   'P 1'
#
loop_
_entity.id
_entity.type
_entity.pdbx_description
1 polymer ?
#
loop_
_entity_poly.entity_id
_entity_poly.type
_entity_poly.pdbx_seq_one_letter_code
_entity_poly.pdbx_strand_id
1 'polypeptide(L)'
;MNITIWKKNIREIVQDIASRESQERAWFGKSEQISSPDELYNSLFDDFLFDAFLASSEVNLSSLQKELGMRLSSSLKEYSPQGQELPSPRKMVRDPSWQKVRDIARAFERSLDH
;
A
#
# COMPACT_ATOMS: atom_id res chain seq x y z
N MET A 1 11.05 16.01 -2.44
CA MET A 1 11.11 15.01 -1.34
C MET A 1 12.47 14.31 -1.40
N ASN A 2 13.11 13.97 -0.28
CA ASN A 2 14.35 13.19 -0.31
C ASN A 2 14.04 11.76 -0.80
N ILE A 3 14.70 11.28 -1.85
CA ILE A 3 14.38 10.00 -2.52
C ILE A 3 14.52 8.80 -1.56
N THR A 4 15.52 8.79 -0.70
CA THR A 4 15.73 7.72 0.28
C THR A 4 14.58 7.68 1.30
N ILE A 5 14.14 8.85 1.77
CA ILE A 5 12.99 8.96 2.67
C ILE A 5 11.71 8.52 1.93
N TRP A 6 11.54 8.92 0.67
CA TRP A 6 10.37 8.55 -0.13
C TRP A 6 10.27 7.03 -0.31
N LYS A 7 11.37 6.38 -0.72
CA LYS A 7 11.45 4.92 -0.85
C LYS A 7 11.13 4.22 0.46
N LYS A 8 11.69 4.71 1.57
CA LYS A 8 11.44 4.17 2.90
C LYS A 8 9.95 4.24 3.27
N ASN A 9 9.32 5.41 3.12
CA ASN A 9 7.92 5.59 3.50
C ASN A 9 6.97 4.74 2.64
N ILE A 10 7.20 4.69 1.32
CA ILE A 10 6.43 3.81 0.42
C ILE A 10 6.60 2.35 0.86
N ARG A 11 7.82 1.92 1.16
CA ARG A 11 8.07 0.55 1.61
C ARG A 11 7.31 0.23 2.90
N GLU A 12 7.39 1.09 3.91
CA GLU A 12 6.71 0.88 5.20
C GLU A 12 5.19 0.72 5.01
N ILE A 13 4.57 1.56 4.18
CA ILE A 13 3.13 1.43 3.90
C ILE A 13 2.82 0.16 3.11
N VAL A 14 3.62 -0.17 2.10
CA VAL A 14 3.42 -1.39 1.32
C VAL A 14 3.57 -2.63 2.21
N GLN A 15 4.47 -2.59 3.19
CA GLN A 15 4.60 -3.65 4.20
C GLN A 15 3.33 -3.77 5.06
N ASP A 16 2.73 -2.66 5.47
CA ASP A 16 1.46 -2.66 6.18
C ASP A 16 0.29 -3.17 5.32
N ILE A 17 0.27 -2.85 4.02
CA ILE A 17 -0.70 -3.42 3.07
C ILE A 17 -0.49 -4.93 2.95
N ALA A 18 0.76 -5.40 2.84
CA ALA A 18 1.09 -6.81 2.68
C ALA A 18 0.77 -7.66 3.93
N SER A 19 0.65 -7.04 5.11
CA SER A 19 0.55 -7.73 6.39
C SER A 19 -0.86 -7.68 6.96
N ARG A 20 -1.56 -8.82 6.90
CA ARG A 20 -2.84 -8.99 7.59
C ARG A 20 -2.71 -8.74 9.10
N GLU A 21 -1.63 -9.23 9.71
CA GLU A 21 -1.40 -9.07 11.14
C GLU A 21 -1.20 -7.59 11.52
N SER A 22 -0.45 -6.83 10.72
CA SER A 22 -0.29 -5.38 10.95
C SER A 22 -1.63 -4.66 10.86
N GLN A 23 -2.43 -4.97 9.83
CA GLN A 23 -3.78 -4.41 9.67
C GLN A 23 -4.69 -4.77 10.85
N GLU A 24 -4.70 -6.03 11.28
CA GLU A 24 -5.51 -6.45 12.42
C GLU A 24 -5.08 -5.78 13.73
N ARG A 25 -3.79 -5.46 13.91
CA ARG A 25 -3.33 -4.71 15.08
C ARG A 25 -3.73 -3.23 15.00
N ALA A 26 -3.42 -2.58 13.88
CA ALA A 26 -3.62 -1.15 13.68
C ALA A 26 -5.10 -0.76 13.61
N TRP A 27 -5.92 -1.53 12.87
CA TRP A 27 -7.33 -1.18 12.61
C TRP A 27 -8.27 -1.56 13.75
N PHE A 28 -7.85 -2.45 14.65
CA PHE A 28 -8.67 -2.90 15.78
C PHE A 28 -8.12 -2.45 17.13
N GLY A 29 -7.21 -1.45 17.14
CA GLY A 29 -6.73 -0.78 18.35
C GLY A 29 -5.89 -1.68 19.27
N LYS A 30 -5.19 -2.67 18.71
CA LYS A 30 -4.29 -3.56 19.48
C LYS A 30 -2.82 -3.12 19.42
N SER A 31 -2.52 -1.97 18.83
CA SER A 31 -1.19 -1.37 18.75
C SER A 31 -1.22 0.10 19.19
N GLU A 32 -0.05 0.62 19.56
CA GLU A 32 0.15 2.05 19.85
C GLU A 32 -0.09 2.91 18.59
N GLN A 33 0.17 2.36 17.41
CA GLN A 33 -0.20 2.95 16.13
C GLN A 33 -1.61 2.49 15.77
N ILE A 34 -2.59 3.37 15.99
CA ILE A 34 -3.95 3.21 15.50
C ILE A 34 -3.98 3.79 14.09
N SER A 35 -4.47 3.01 13.13
CA SER A 35 -4.68 3.47 11.76
C SER A 35 -6.02 2.91 11.25
N SER A 36 -6.49 3.43 10.13
CA SER A 36 -7.69 3.00 9.42
C SER A 36 -7.35 2.68 7.96
N PRO A 37 -8.21 1.90 7.27
CA PRO A 37 -8.09 1.72 5.83
C PRO A 37 -8.00 3.05 5.07
N ASP A 38 -8.80 4.04 5.44
CA ASP A 38 -8.79 5.37 4.81
C ASP A 38 -7.44 6.07 5.01
N GLU A 39 -6.89 6.08 6.23
CA GLU A 39 -5.55 6.64 6.47
C GLU A 39 -4.47 5.92 5.67
N LEU A 40 -4.56 4.60 5.51
CA LEU A 40 -3.62 3.84 4.69
C LEU A 40 -3.69 4.24 3.20
N TYR A 41 -4.89 4.47 2.66
CA TYR A 41 -5.06 4.97 1.29
C TYR A 41 -4.54 6.40 1.15
N ASN A 42 -4.91 7.29 2.08
CA ASN A 42 -4.50 8.69 2.07
C ASN A 42 -2.97 8.80 2.18
N SER A 43 -2.34 8.04 3.09
CA SER A 43 -0.89 8.05 3.20
C SER A 43 -0.22 7.59 1.92
N LEU A 44 -0.71 6.52 1.30
CA LEU A 44 -0.07 6.02 0.07
C LEU A 44 -0.26 6.97 -1.12
N PHE A 45 -1.50 7.39 -1.40
CA PHE A 45 -1.83 8.13 -2.62
C PHE A 45 -1.69 9.64 -2.48
N ASP A 46 -2.04 10.21 -1.33
CA ASP A 46 -2.04 11.66 -1.12
C ASP A 46 -0.74 12.14 -0.47
N ASP A 47 -0.30 11.51 0.62
CA ASP A 47 0.89 11.98 1.35
C ASP A 47 2.20 11.59 0.63
N PHE A 48 2.29 10.34 0.17
CA PHE A 48 3.49 9.82 -0.48
C PHE A 48 3.37 9.68 -2.00
N LEU A 49 2.28 10.16 -2.61
CA LEU A 49 2.14 10.34 -4.06
C LEU A 49 2.58 9.10 -4.85
N PHE A 50 2.04 7.93 -4.51
CA PHE A 50 2.54 6.65 -5.03
C PHE A 50 2.60 6.57 -6.57
N ASP A 51 1.64 7.17 -7.29
CA ASP A 51 1.71 7.20 -8.76
C ASP A 51 2.91 8.02 -9.27
N ALA A 52 3.23 9.14 -8.61
CA ALA A 52 4.40 9.95 -8.92
C ALA A 52 5.70 9.20 -8.59
N PHE A 53 5.71 8.44 -7.48
CA PHE A 53 6.82 7.56 -7.12
C PHE A 53 7.13 6.55 -8.24
N LEU A 54 6.10 5.89 -8.78
CA LEU A 54 6.25 4.90 -9.86
C LEU A 54 6.65 5.53 -11.21
N ALA A 55 6.25 6.78 -11.44
CA ALA A 55 6.58 7.51 -12.66
C ALA A 55 7.98 8.16 -12.63
N SER A 56 8.54 8.40 -11.44
CA SER A 56 9.78 9.14 -11.28
C SER A 56 11.01 8.35 -11.75
N SER A 57 11.79 8.94 -12.66
CA SER A 57 13.10 8.42 -13.06
C SER A 57 14.14 8.53 -11.94
N GLU A 58 13.97 9.46 -11.01
CA GLU A 58 14.90 9.69 -9.90
C GLU A 58 14.87 8.55 -8.87
N VAL A 59 13.73 7.87 -8.74
CA VAL A 59 13.58 6.69 -7.86
C VAL A 59 14.35 5.50 -8.45
N ASN A 60 14.61 5.48 -9.76
CA ASN A 60 15.37 4.44 -10.46
C ASN A 60 14.85 3.02 -10.15
N LEU A 61 13.54 2.81 -10.32
CA LEU A 61 12.94 1.48 -10.18
C LEU A 61 13.31 0.60 -11.37
N SER A 62 13.58 -0.68 -11.11
CA SER A 62 13.70 -1.69 -12.16
C SER A 62 12.37 -1.92 -12.88
N SER A 63 12.41 -2.51 -14.07
CA SER A 63 11.18 -2.84 -14.82
C SER A 63 10.23 -3.71 -14.01
N LEU A 64 10.76 -4.68 -13.25
CA LEU A 64 9.96 -5.56 -12.38
C LEU A 64 9.34 -4.78 -11.22
N GLN A 65 10.12 -3.93 -10.53
CA GLN A 65 9.61 -3.10 -9.44
C GLN A 65 8.49 -2.18 -9.93
N LYS A 66 8.67 -1.56 -11.11
CA LYS A 66 7.66 -0.70 -11.72
C LYS A 66 6.40 -1.47 -12.11
N GLU A 67 6.54 -2.65 -12.70
CA GLU A 67 5.41 -3.53 -13.04
C GLU A 67 4.59 -3.91 -11.80
N LEU A 68 5.26 -4.39 -10.74
CA LEU A 68 4.60 -4.79 -9.49
C LEU A 68 3.95 -3.59 -8.78
N GLY A 69 4.62 -2.45 -8.75
CA GLY A 69 4.08 -1.22 -8.18
C GLY A 69 2.85 -0.71 -8.94
N MET A 70 2.87 -0.74 -10.28
CA MET A 70 1.72 -0.38 -11.10
C MET A 70 0.55 -1.35 -10.89
N ARG A 71 0.81 -2.66 -10.80
CA ARG A 71 -0.23 -3.66 -10.47
C ARG A 71 -0.84 -3.42 -9.09
N LEU A 72 -0.03 -3.02 -8.10
CA LEU A 72 -0.51 -2.65 -6.78
C LEU A 72 -1.41 -1.41 -6.84
N SER A 73 -0.96 -0.34 -7.51
CA SER A 73 -1.74 0.90 -7.70
C SER A 73 -3.09 0.61 -8.36
N SER A 74 -3.10 -0.18 -9.45
CA SER A 74 -4.34 -0.59 -10.11
C SER A 74 -5.26 -1.41 -9.19
N SER A 75 -4.72 -2.39 -8.46
CA SER A 75 -5.53 -3.26 -7.59
C SER A 75 -6.16 -2.48 -6.43
N LEU A 76 -5.46 -1.49 -5.88
CA LEU A 76 -6.00 -0.60 -4.83
C LEU A 76 -7.11 0.30 -5.39
N LYS A 77 -6.91 0.89 -6.57
CA LYS A 77 -7.93 1.73 -7.24
C LYS A 77 -9.16 0.92 -7.66
N GLU A 78 -8.99 -0.33 -8.05
CA GLU A 78 -10.09 -1.25 -8.33
C GLU A 78 -10.83 -1.66 -7.06
N TYR A 79 -10.11 -1.87 -5.96
CA TYR A 79 -10.71 -2.23 -4.68
C TYR A 79 -11.50 -1.07 -4.06
N SER A 80 -11.03 0.17 -4.25
CA SER A 80 -11.69 1.39 -3.79
C SER A 80 -11.82 2.41 -4.92
N PRO A 81 -12.77 2.23 -5.84
CA PRO A 81 -13.01 3.17 -6.91
C PRO A 81 -13.36 4.56 -6.36
N GLN A 82 -12.96 5.60 -7.07
CA GLN A 82 -13.23 6.98 -6.66
C GLN A 82 -14.72 7.20 -6.37
N GLY A 83 -15.02 7.74 -5.18
CA GLY A 83 -16.39 8.00 -4.73
C GLY A 83 -17.12 6.81 -4.11
N GLN A 84 -16.46 5.67 -3.93
CA GLN A 84 -16.97 4.57 -3.11
C GLN A 84 -16.29 4.56 -1.74
N GLU A 85 -17.10 4.43 -0.69
CA GLU A 85 -16.59 4.22 0.67
C GLU A 85 -15.93 2.85 0.78
N LEU A 86 -14.81 2.79 1.51
CA LEU A 86 -14.16 1.53 1.85
C LEU A 86 -15.08 0.67 2.72
N PRO A 87 -15.07 -0.67 2.53
CA PRO A 87 -15.70 -1.58 3.47
C PRO A 87 -15.12 -1.39 4.87
N SER A 88 -15.92 -1.65 5.90
CA SER A 88 -15.42 -1.58 7.27
C SER A 88 -14.18 -2.46 7.47
N PRO A 89 -13.23 -2.09 8.36
CA PRO A 89 -11.96 -2.81 8.51
C PRO A 89 -12.15 -4.32 8.76
N ARG A 90 -13.21 -4.70 9.50
CA ARG A 90 -13.57 -6.11 9.75
C ARG A 90 -13.93 -6.88 8.48
N LYS A 91 -14.64 -6.25 7.54
CA LYS A 91 -14.98 -6.85 6.24
C LYS A 91 -13.73 -6.90 5.36
N MET A 92 -13.00 -5.80 5.27
CA MET A 92 -11.80 -5.65 4.45
C MET A 92 -10.74 -6.71 4.75
N VAL A 93 -10.40 -6.93 6.03
CA VAL A 93 -9.39 -7.93 6.44
C VAL A 93 -9.72 -9.34 5.94
N ARG A 94 -11.00 -9.68 5.85
CA ARG A 94 -11.51 -11.00 5.45
C ARG A 94 -11.89 -11.09 3.98
N ASP A 95 -11.81 -9.99 3.24
CA ASP A 95 -12.22 -9.92 1.84
C ASP A 95 -11.19 -10.66 0.95
N PRO A 96 -11.60 -11.66 0.15
CA PRO A 96 -10.71 -12.32 -0.80
C PRO A 96 -10.09 -11.37 -1.84
N SER A 97 -10.79 -10.29 -2.20
CA SER A 97 -10.27 -9.27 -3.11
C SER A 97 -9.17 -8.45 -2.44
N TRP A 98 -9.32 -8.13 -1.14
CA TRP A 98 -8.25 -7.50 -0.37
C TRP A 98 -7.06 -8.44 -0.19
N GLN A 99 -7.28 -9.75 -0.03
CA GLN A 99 -6.19 -10.72 0.02
C GLN A 99 -5.33 -10.66 -1.25
N LYS A 100 -5.92 -10.49 -2.44
CA LYS A 100 -5.16 -10.30 -3.69
C LYS A 100 -4.30 -9.04 -3.64
N VAL A 101 -4.84 -7.93 -3.11
CA VAL A 101 -4.07 -6.69 -2.89
C VAL A 101 -2.87 -6.97 -1.98
N ARG A 102 -3.06 -7.70 -0.87
CA ARG A 102 -1.97 -8.06 0.04
C ARG A 102 -0.88 -8.88 -0.64
N ASP A 103 -1.26 -9.82 -1.49
CA ASP A 103 -0.30 -10.69 -2.18
C ASP A 103 0.53 -9.91 -3.22
N ILE A 104 -0.10 -8.98 -3.93
CA ILE A 104 0.61 -8.08 -4.86
C ILE A 104 1.51 -7.11 -4.08
N ALA A 105 1.02 -6.54 -2.97
CA ALA A 105 1.83 -5.68 -2.10
C ALA A 105 3.05 -6.42 -1.57
N ARG A 106 2.90 -7.69 -1.15
CA ARG A 106 4.03 -8.52 -0.70
C ARG A 106 5.04 -8.78 -1.80
N ALA A 107 4.59 -8.99 -3.04
CA ALA A 107 5.48 -9.16 -4.17
C ALA A 107 6.26 -7.86 -4.46
N PHE A 108 5.58 -6.71 -4.43
CA PHE A 108 6.21 -5.42 -4.62
C PHE A 108 7.21 -5.08 -3.49
N GLU A 109 6.82 -5.26 -2.23
CA GLU A 109 7.69 -5.03 -1.05
C GLU A 109 9.00 -5.82 -1.16
N ARG A 110 8.92 -7.12 -1.42
CA ARG A 110 10.10 -7.98 -1.61
C ARG A 110 10.98 -7.55 -2.78
N SER A 111 10.39 -6.97 -3.82
CA SER A 111 11.15 -6.46 -4.96
C SER A 111 11.95 -5.19 -4.65
N LEU A 112 11.58 -4.46 -3.59
CA LEU A 112 12.27 -3.25 -3.13
C LEU A 112 13.45 -3.55 -2.18
N ASP A 113 13.63 -4.82 -1.79
CA ASP A 113 14.63 -5.29 -0.81
C ASP A 113 16.02 -5.59 -1.41
N HIS A 114 16.28 -5.12 -2.63
CA HIS A 114 17.51 -5.33 -3.39
C HIS A 114 18.10 -4.02 -3.91
#